data_AF-A0A2V9XS33-F1
#
_entry.id   AF-A0A2V9XS33-F1
#
_cell.length_a   1.000
_cell.length_b   1.000
_cell.length_c   1.000
_cell.angle_alpha   90.00
_cell.angle_beta   90.00
_cell.angle_gamma   90.00
#
_symmetry.space_group_name_H-M   'P 1'
#
loop_
_entity.id
_entity.type
_entity.pdbx_description
1 polymer ?
#
loop_
_entity_poly.entity_id
_entity_poly.type
_entity_poly.pdbx_seq_one_letter_code
_entity_poly.pdbx_strand_id
1 'polypeptide(L)'
;MAAQLNTNVIALQLEKVRDKIPLLYERDDILLAMIQQRGDVEQVSTRNMRLPLQVLSGGKAGAYSPDGGDLGRGSGTDYEVAQVTPLYFRFAVELSTLVKYATNSKEKAIENAVKREVANGMKQFRAFLDMLCQTAGNGVIGTISSVASNVFTMSVPFGAALVYNGQTIQVYNAALATNRGTANVTNFDPVSATQTVTVDAAPGGTIATDVLVATSGTWLGLNRATFAPLLTTPSVNAGSAALTPGNVRLAINKVRKALGVDAVGKLIAYMNVEQEHAWENLGITVSEVIKEGGGGRANDLDLLFTGKKTMAGLPIKVSIHADQTRIDFIDLSHWGRAVTKDIGYFEDGEGKTVFPIYGASGGIAAA
;
A
#
# COMPACT_ATOMS: atom_id res chain seq x y z
N MET A 1 -49.74 -36.27 38.46
CA MET A 1 -49.37 -35.04 37.72
C MET A 1 -48.04 -35.30 37.02
N ALA A 2 -47.99 -35.12 35.70
CA ALA A 2 -46.74 -35.28 34.96
C ALA A 2 -45.77 -34.15 35.32
N ALA A 3 -44.49 -34.45 35.52
CA ALA A 3 -43.46 -33.46 35.84
C ALA A 3 -43.34 -32.44 34.68
N GLN A 4 -43.25 -31.15 35.02
CA GLN A 4 -43.10 -30.09 34.03
C GLN A 4 -41.79 -30.27 33.28
N LEU A 5 -41.88 -30.50 31.97
CA LEU A 5 -40.72 -30.69 31.10
C LEU A 5 -40.04 -29.35 30.85
N ASN A 6 -38.70 -29.38 30.73
CA ASN A 6 -37.89 -28.18 30.50
C ASN A 6 -38.35 -27.38 29.27
N THR A 7 -38.85 -28.06 28.24
CA THR A 7 -39.45 -27.48 27.02
C THR A 7 -40.61 -26.52 27.30
N ASN A 8 -41.36 -26.75 28.38
CA ASN A 8 -42.50 -25.90 28.77
C ASN A 8 -42.06 -24.63 29.52
N VAL A 9 -40.78 -24.53 29.91
CA VAL A 9 -40.21 -23.35 30.59
C VAL A 9 -39.10 -22.66 29.78
N ILE A 10 -38.83 -23.08 28.55
CA ILE A 10 -37.83 -22.43 27.66
C ILE A 10 -38.17 -20.96 27.43
N ALA A 11 -39.46 -20.61 27.29
CA ALA A 11 -39.90 -19.23 27.16
C ALA A 11 -39.62 -18.36 28.40
N LEU A 12 -39.35 -18.98 29.56
CA LEU A 12 -38.96 -18.29 30.80
C LEU A 12 -37.44 -18.23 30.98
N GLN A 13 -36.67 -18.89 30.12
CA GLN A 13 -35.20 -18.93 30.20
C GLN A 13 -34.62 -17.69 29.53
N LEU A 14 -33.67 -17.04 30.22
CA LEU A 14 -32.96 -15.88 29.68
C LEU A 14 -31.83 -16.35 28.77
N GLU A 15 -31.85 -15.89 27.52
CA GLU A 15 -30.73 -16.08 26.60
C GLU A 15 -29.59 -15.14 27.00
N LYS A 16 -28.44 -15.69 27.38
CA LYS A 16 -27.25 -14.90 27.69
C LYS A 16 -26.50 -14.59 26.40
N VAL A 17 -26.59 -13.34 25.96
CA VAL A 17 -25.82 -12.84 24.82
C VAL A 17 -24.45 -12.34 25.29
N ARG A 18 -23.40 -12.55 24.48
CA ARG A 18 -22.04 -12.09 24.78
C ARG A 18 -21.88 -10.63 24.35
N ASP A 19 -21.44 -9.78 25.28
CA ASP A 19 -21.35 -8.31 25.08
C ASP A 19 -20.21 -7.83 24.17
N LYS A 20 -19.32 -8.73 23.75
CA LYS A 20 -18.14 -8.38 22.93
C LYS A 20 -18.23 -9.01 21.57
N ILE A 21 -18.16 -8.18 20.53
CA ILE A 21 -18.15 -8.62 19.13
C ILE A 21 -16.70 -8.58 18.62
N PRO A 22 -16.05 -9.73 18.41
CA PRO A 22 -14.69 -9.76 17.87
C PRO A 22 -14.69 -9.37 16.39
N LEU A 23 -13.61 -8.73 15.95
CA LEU A 23 -13.30 -8.50 14.54
C LEU A 23 -12.68 -9.78 13.98
N LEU A 24 -13.12 -10.22 12.80
CA LEU A 24 -12.66 -11.46 12.16
C LEU A 24 -11.87 -11.24 10.86
N TYR A 25 -11.57 -9.99 10.53
CA TYR A 25 -10.90 -9.61 9.29
C TYR A 25 -9.85 -8.51 9.56
N GLU A 26 -8.86 -8.42 8.68
CA GLU A 26 -7.69 -7.54 8.79
C GLU A 26 -8.02 -6.11 8.30
N ARG A 27 -7.37 -5.08 8.90
CA ARG A 27 -7.65 -3.65 8.67
C ARG A 27 -6.45 -2.73 9.00
N ASP A 28 -5.22 -3.18 8.84
CA ASP A 28 -4.03 -2.43 9.24
C ASP A 28 -3.79 -1.20 8.32
N ASP A 29 -3.19 -0.13 8.85
CA ASP A 29 -2.93 1.12 8.12
C ASP A 29 -1.50 1.65 8.33
N ILE A 30 -0.54 0.74 8.46
CA ILE A 30 0.79 1.01 9.00
C ILE A 30 1.58 2.04 8.19
N LEU A 31 1.63 1.93 6.86
CA LEU A 31 2.40 2.86 6.02
C LEU A 31 1.72 4.24 6.00
N LEU A 32 0.40 4.27 5.84
CA LEU A 32 -0.39 5.50 5.86
C LEU A 32 -0.25 6.24 7.20
N ALA A 33 -0.31 5.52 8.32
CA ALA A 33 -0.12 6.08 9.65
C ALA A 33 1.28 6.68 9.82
N MET A 34 2.32 5.99 9.32
CA MET A 34 3.70 6.49 9.36
C MET A 34 3.89 7.78 8.55
N ILE A 35 3.22 7.91 7.40
CA ILE A 35 3.24 9.14 6.59
C ILE A 35 2.50 10.27 7.33
N GLN A 36 1.34 10.00 7.91
CA GLN A 36 0.52 11.02 8.59
C GLN A 36 1.17 11.58 9.86
N GLN A 37 1.87 10.75 10.64
CA GLN A 37 2.49 11.18 11.90
C GLN A 37 3.64 12.18 11.71
N ARG A 38 4.17 12.34 10.50
CA ARG A 38 5.31 13.23 10.22
C ARG A 38 4.93 14.69 10.00
N GLY A 39 3.67 14.99 9.67
CA GLY A 39 3.14 16.35 9.68
C GLY A 39 3.24 17.14 8.36
N ASP A 40 3.92 16.64 7.33
CA ASP A 40 4.01 17.29 6.00
C ASP A 40 2.72 17.04 5.18
N VAL A 41 1.63 17.64 5.66
CA VAL A 41 0.32 17.65 5.00
C VAL A 41 0.13 19.01 4.37
N GLU A 42 0.37 19.09 3.06
CA GLU A 42 0.19 20.32 2.32
C GLU A 42 -1.26 20.41 1.82
N GLN A 43 -1.97 21.45 2.27
CA GLN A 43 -3.31 21.74 1.78
C GLN A 43 -3.21 22.42 0.42
N VAL A 44 -3.68 21.74 -0.61
CA VAL A 44 -3.58 22.20 -1.99
C VAL A 44 -4.98 22.37 -2.57
N SER A 45 -5.18 23.39 -3.39
CA SER A 45 -6.43 23.58 -4.13
C SER A 45 -6.55 22.54 -5.27
N THR A 46 -7.46 22.77 -6.23
CA THR A 46 -7.58 21.96 -7.45
C THR A 46 -6.39 22.09 -8.40
N ARG A 47 -5.42 22.97 -8.10
CA ARG A 47 -4.18 23.13 -8.87
C ARG A 47 -3.11 22.18 -8.37
N ASN A 48 -2.22 21.75 -9.27
CA ASN A 48 -1.14 20.81 -8.94
C ASN A 48 -0.18 21.39 -7.89
N MET A 49 0.28 20.55 -6.96
CA MET A 49 1.45 20.84 -6.13
C MET A 49 2.70 20.68 -6.98
N ARG A 50 3.61 21.65 -6.90
CA ARG A 50 4.91 21.61 -7.58
C ARG A 50 6.01 21.33 -6.56
N LEU A 51 6.76 20.27 -6.78
CA LEU A 51 7.96 19.95 -6.01
C LEU A 51 9.19 20.28 -6.86
N PRO A 52 9.91 21.38 -6.58
CA PRO A 52 11.15 21.70 -7.28
C PRO A 52 12.25 20.75 -6.82
N LEU A 53 12.97 20.18 -7.78
CA LEU A 53 14.07 19.25 -7.55
C LEU A 53 15.33 19.78 -8.23
N GLN A 54 16.45 19.73 -7.53
CA GLN A 54 17.75 19.97 -8.15
C GLN A 54 18.26 18.66 -8.73
N VAL A 55 18.43 18.60 -10.05
CA VAL A 55 18.71 17.34 -10.75
C VAL A 55 20.20 17.19 -11.06
N LEU A 56 20.89 18.29 -11.38
CA LEU A 56 22.33 18.27 -11.66
C LEU A 56 23.06 19.37 -10.89
N SER A 57 24.21 18.99 -10.33
CA SER A 57 25.16 19.95 -9.77
C SER A 57 25.85 20.69 -10.92
N GLY A 58 25.89 22.02 -10.84
CA GLY A 58 26.68 22.84 -11.75
C GLY A 58 28.17 22.76 -11.45
N GLY A 59 28.98 23.24 -12.38
CA GLY A 59 30.43 23.32 -12.26
C GLY A 59 31.18 22.38 -13.20
N LYS A 60 32.34 22.83 -13.68
CA LYS A 60 33.29 22.04 -14.46
C LYS A 60 34.64 22.10 -13.76
N ALA A 61 35.08 20.98 -13.19
CA ALA A 61 36.41 20.88 -12.60
C ALA A 61 37.44 20.70 -13.73
N GLY A 62 38.51 21.49 -13.69
CA GLY A 62 39.60 21.42 -14.66
C GLY A 62 40.89 21.98 -14.08
N ALA A 63 42.02 21.55 -14.62
CA ALA A 63 43.31 22.17 -14.35
C ALA A 63 43.46 23.40 -15.25
N TYR A 64 43.98 24.49 -14.71
CA TYR A 64 44.32 25.69 -15.48
C TYR A 64 45.81 25.98 -15.39
N SER A 65 46.35 26.65 -16.41
CA SER A 65 47.73 27.13 -16.38
C SER A 65 47.80 28.46 -15.65
N PRO A 66 48.56 28.58 -14.54
CA PRO A 66 48.74 29.85 -13.86
C PRO A 66 49.59 30.85 -14.67
N ASP A 67 50.33 30.38 -15.68
CA ASP A 67 51.11 31.23 -16.61
C ASP A 67 50.25 31.71 -17.80
N GLY A 68 49.21 32.49 -17.51
CA GLY A 68 48.44 33.23 -18.53
C GLY A 68 47.43 32.40 -19.35
N GLY A 69 47.07 31.20 -18.90
CA GLY A 69 46.02 30.39 -19.52
C GLY A 69 44.60 30.81 -19.10
N ASP A 70 43.62 30.63 -19.99
CA ASP A 70 42.21 30.90 -19.68
C ASP A 70 41.66 29.84 -18.68
N LEU A 71 40.89 30.31 -17.70
CA LEU A 71 40.23 29.49 -16.67
C LEU A 71 39.01 28.73 -17.23
N GLY A 72 38.54 29.10 -18.42
CA GLY A 72 37.39 28.47 -19.08
C GLY A 72 36.04 28.88 -18.48
N ARG A 73 34.94 28.41 -19.09
CA ARG A 73 33.56 28.72 -18.67
C ARG A 73 32.95 27.57 -17.85
N GLY A 74 32.32 27.91 -16.73
CA GLY A 74 31.58 26.96 -15.88
C GLY A 74 30.16 26.64 -16.38
N SER A 75 29.45 25.79 -15.63
CA SER A 75 28.02 25.47 -15.79
C SER A 75 27.24 25.79 -14.52
N GLY A 76 25.95 26.12 -14.67
CA GLY A 76 25.01 26.31 -13.56
C GLY A 76 24.35 25.00 -13.12
N THR A 77 23.65 25.04 -11.99
CA THR A 77 22.82 23.93 -11.48
C THR A 77 21.49 23.85 -12.23
N ASP A 78 21.06 22.64 -12.58
CA ASP A 78 19.79 22.43 -13.28
C ASP A 78 18.68 22.01 -12.30
N TYR A 79 17.49 22.58 -12.49
CA TYR A 79 16.29 22.34 -11.69
C TYR A 79 15.15 21.83 -12.56
N GLU A 80 14.36 20.92 -12.02
CA GLU A 80 13.21 20.31 -12.68
C GLU A 80 12.01 20.28 -11.72
N VAL A 81 10.78 20.14 -12.24
CA VAL A 81 9.55 20.22 -11.42
C VAL A 81 8.76 18.92 -11.49
N ALA A 82 8.69 18.22 -10.35
CA ALA A 82 7.73 17.14 -10.15
C ALA A 82 6.35 17.72 -9.80
N GLN A 83 5.28 17.09 -10.30
CA GLN A 83 3.91 17.56 -10.09
C GLN A 83 3.02 16.47 -9.47
N VAL A 84 2.23 16.86 -8.48
CA VAL A 84 1.23 16.00 -7.82
C VAL A 84 -0.15 16.64 -7.97
N THR A 85 -1.12 15.85 -8.43
CA THR A 85 -2.53 16.28 -8.52
C THR A 85 -3.36 15.48 -7.52
N PRO A 86 -4.10 16.14 -6.61
CA PRO A 86 -4.99 15.46 -5.68
C PRO A 86 -6.12 14.71 -6.40
N LEU A 87 -6.40 13.47 -5.99
CA LEU A 87 -7.54 12.67 -6.44
C LEU A 87 -8.53 12.46 -5.29
N TYR A 88 -9.82 12.41 -5.63
CA TYR A 88 -10.89 12.22 -4.66
C TYR A 88 -11.24 10.74 -4.51
N PHE A 89 -11.13 10.21 -3.29
CA PHE A 89 -11.53 8.85 -2.94
C PHE A 89 -12.79 8.89 -2.07
N ARG A 90 -13.69 7.92 -2.26
CA ARG A 90 -14.91 7.78 -1.46
C ARG A 90 -15.05 6.36 -0.92
N PHE A 91 -15.56 6.26 0.30
CA PHE A 91 -16.01 5.00 0.90
C PHE A 91 -17.41 5.24 1.47
N ALA A 92 -18.42 4.61 0.86
CA ALA A 92 -19.82 4.80 1.22
C ALA A 92 -20.31 3.62 2.07
N VAL A 93 -21.05 3.93 3.13
CA VAL A 93 -21.73 2.94 3.98
C VAL A 93 -23.20 3.29 4.00
N GLU A 94 -24.05 2.30 3.73
CA GLU A 94 -25.50 2.45 3.63
C GLU A 94 -26.18 1.64 4.74
N LEU A 95 -27.18 2.24 5.39
CA LEU A 95 -27.93 1.64 6.48
C LEU A 95 -29.39 2.01 6.35
N SER A 96 -30.26 1.05 6.66
CA SER A 96 -31.68 1.29 6.73
C SER A 96 -32.09 2.05 8.00
N THR A 97 -33.11 2.88 7.88
CA THR A 97 -33.74 3.65 8.95
C THR A 97 -34.34 2.70 9.99
N LEU A 98 -34.81 1.53 9.57
CA LEU A 98 -35.27 0.48 10.48
C LEU A 98 -34.12 -0.02 11.38
N VAL A 99 -32.92 -0.26 10.82
CA VAL A 99 -31.74 -0.68 11.60
C VAL A 99 -31.33 0.41 12.59
N LYS A 100 -31.44 1.68 12.19
CA LYS A 100 -31.21 2.83 13.09
C LYS A 100 -32.19 2.84 14.27
N TYR A 101 -33.47 2.54 14.07
CA TYR A 101 -34.47 2.49 15.15
C TYR A 101 -34.41 1.22 15.99
N ALA A 102 -34.02 0.09 15.40
CA ALA A 102 -33.88 -1.18 16.09
C ALA A 102 -32.66 -1.20 17.04
N THR A 103 -31.59 -0.44 16.73
CA THR A 103 -30.33 -0.46 17.49
C THR A 103 -30.07 0.80 18.32
N ASN A 104 -31.09 1.63 18.54
CA ASN A 104 -30.94 2.94 19.18
C ASN A 104 -30.79 2.91 20.71
N SER A 105 -31.11 1.79 21.38
CA SER A 105 -31.00 1.66 22.83
C SER A 105 -30.34 0.34 23.26
N LYS A 106 -29.71 0.36 24.43
CA LYS A 106 -29.07 -0.83 25.05
C LYS A 106 -30.05 -1.95 25.40
N GLU A 107 -31.34 -1.62 25.52
CA GLU A 107 -32.41 -2.59 25.76
C GLU A 107 -32.74 -3.40 24.50
N LYS A 108 -32.43 -2.86 23.32
CA LYS A 108 -32.77 -3.47 22.02
C LYS A 108 -31.56 -4.06 21.30
N ALA A 109 -30.36 -3.52 21.52
CA ALA A 109 -29.15 -3.99 20.89
C ALA A 109 -27.92 -3.80 21.79
N ILE A 110 -26.94 -4.68 21.62
CA ILE A 110 -25.65 -4.67 22.34
C ILE A 110 -24.87 -3.38 22.02
N GLU A 111 -24.92 -2.94 20.76
CA GLU A 111 -24.25 -1.74 20.27
C GLU A 111 -25.11 -1.05 19.20
N ASN A 112 -24.96 0.27 19.08
CA ASN A 112 -25.62 1.05 18.04
C ASN A 112 -24.97 0.78 16.68
N ALA A 113 -25.73 0.18 15.75
CA ALA A 113 -25.22 -0.22 14.44
C ALA A 113 -24.73 0.98 13.63
N VAL A 114 -25.39 2.14 13.71
CA VAL A 114 -24.98 3.34 12.96
C VAL A 114 -23.62 3.85 13.43
N LYS A 115 -23.40 3.96 14.74
CA LYS A 115 -22.12 4.43 15.28
C LYS A 115 -20.98 3.47 14.92
N ARG A 116 -21.26 2.17 15.00
CA ARG A 116 -20.29 1.13 14.69
C ARG A 116 -19.93 1.09 13.21
N GLU A 117 -20.92 1.14 12.33
CA GLU A 117 -20.70 1.10 10.88
C GLU A 117 -19.99 2.35 10.36
N VAL A 118 -20.27 3.52 10.94
CA VAL A 118 -19.54 4.76 10.61
C VAL A 118 -18.07 4.69 11.06
N ALA A 119 -17.82 4.15 12.26
CA ALA A 119 -16.46 3.91 12.73
C ALA A 119 -15.74 2.83 11.89
N ASN A 120 -16.47 1.79 11.46
CA ASN A 120 -15.96 0.75 10.58
C ASN A 120 -15.65 1.31 9.19
N GLY A 121 -16.49 2.16 8.62
CA GLY A 121 -16.21 2.80 7.34
C GLY A 121 -14.88 3.55 7.37
N MET A 122 -14.60 4.30 8.44
CA MET A 122 -13.36 5.09 8.53
C MET A 122 -12.10 4.24 8.60
N LYS A 123 -12.00 3.21 9.47
CA LYS A 123 -10.76 2.42 9.50
C LYS A 123 -10.60 1.54 8.25
N GLN A 124 -11.70 1.16 7.60
CA GLN A 124 -11.64 0.40 6.35
C GLN A 124 -11.20 1.30 5.19
N PHE A 125 -11.64 2.55 5.17
CA PHE A 125 -11.14 3.54 4.23
C PHE A 125 -9.63 3.80 4.41
N ARG A 126 -9.15 3.83 5.65
CA ARG A 126 -7.70 3.96 5.93
C ARG A 126 -6.90 2.76 5.45
N ALA A 127 -7.38 1.54 5.70
CA ALA A 127 -6.75 0.32 5.18
C ALA A 127 -6.75 0.32 3.63
N PHE A 128 -7.84 0.74 2.98
CA PHE A 128 -7.90 0.89 1.53
C PHE A 128 -6.87 1.87 0.98
N LEU A 129 -6.72 3.04 1.62
CA LEU A 129 -5.70 4.02 1.24
C LEU A 129 -4.27 3.49 1.48
N ASP A 130 -4.05 2.73 2.55
CA ASP A 130 -2.76 2.07 2.82
C ASP A 130 -2.40 1.08 1.72
N MET A 131 -3.34 0.23 1.30
CA MET A 131 -3.16 -0.70 0.17
C MET A 131 -2.81 0.04 -1.13
N LEU A 132 -3.50 1.16 -1.41
CA LEU A 132 -3.22 1.96 -2.59
C LEU A 132 -1.77 2.49 -2.59
N CYS A 133 -1.25 2.89 -1.43
CA CYS A 133 0.13 3.35 -1.27
C CYS A 133 1.19 2.26 -1.51
N GLN A 134 0.84 0.98 -1.46
CA GLN A 134 1.78 -0.13 -1.71
C GLN A 134 1.98 -0.43 -3.20
N THR A 135 1.16 0.15 -4.07
CA THR A 135 1.25 -0.07 -5.51
C THR A 135 2.51 0.58 -6.10
N ALA A 136 3.09 0.00 -7.15
CA ALA A 136 4.42 0.36 -7.65
C ALA A 136 4.55 1.77 -8.29
N GLY A 137 3.50 2.60 -8.26
CA GLY A 137 3.52 3.97 -8.78
C GLY A 137 3.87 4.11 -10.27
N ASN A 138 3.96 3.00 -10.99
CA ASN A 138 4.23 2.87 -12.42
C ASN A 138 2.93 2.64 -13.22
N GLY A 139 1.79 2.76 -12.53
CA GLY A 139 0.47 2.44 -13.05
C GLY A 139 0.25 0.96 -13.33
N VAL A 140 1.22 0.04 -13.13
CA VAL A 140 1.03 -1.38 -13.46
C VAL A 140 0.07 -2.01 -12.45
N ILE A 141 -1.09 -2.42 -12.93
CA ILE A 141 -2.19 -3.02 -12.16
C ILE A 141 -2.23 -4.55 -12.29
N GLY A 142 -1.40 -5.13 -13.15
CA GLY A 142 -1.17 -6.57 -13.20
C GLY A 142 -0.35 -7.02 -14.41
N THR A 143 0.11 -8.27 -14.38
CA THR A 143 0.86 -8.90 -15.48
C THR A 143 0.04 -10.02 -16.11
N ILE A 144 0.01 -10.07 -17.43
CA ILE A 144 -0.71 -11.08 -18.21
C ILE A 144 0.13 -12.37 -18.23
N SER A 145 -0.43 -13.44 -17.69
CA SER A 145 0.16 -14.78 -17.73
C SER A 145 -0.20 -15.53 -19.02
N SER A 146 -1.41 -15.35 -19.53
CA SER A 146 -1.84 -15.90 -20.83
C SER A 146 -3.01 -15.10 -21.40
N VAL A 147 -3.18 -15.18 -22.72
CA VAL A 147 -4.22 -14.46 -23.47
C VAL A 147 -5.07 -15.48 -24.21
N ALA A 148 -6.39 -15.43 -24.00
CA ALA A 148 -7.37 -16.22 -24.72
C ALA A 148 -8.46 -15.30 -25.27
N SER A 149 -8.28 -14.83 -26.51
CA SER A 149 -9.16 -13.82 -27.12
C SER A 149 -9.26 -12.57 -26.22
N ASN A 150 -10.46 -12.25 -25.73
CA ASN A 150 -10.74 -11.13 -24.84
C ASN A 150 -10.52 -11.42 -23.35
N VAL A 151 -9.97 -12.58 -22.98
CA VAL A 151 -9.73 -12.98 -21.58
C VAL A 151 -8.23 -13.00 -21.31
N PHE A 152 -7.80 -12.26 -20.30
CA PHE A 152 -6.44 -12.26 -19.76
C PHE A 152 -6.42 -13.07 -18.47
N THR A 153 -5.55 -14.08 -18.42
CA THR A 153 -5.21 -14.78 -17.18
C THR A 153 -4.10 -13.99 -16.49
N MET A 154 -4.29 -13.60 -15.24
CA MET A 154 -3.35 -12.72 -14.55
C MET A 154 -2.32 -13.51 -13.74
N SER A 155 -1.12 -12.98 -13.64
CA SER A 155 -0.06 -13.55 -12.82
C SER A 155 -0.20 -13.11 -11.35
N VAL A 156 -0.06 -14.06 -10.43
CA VAL A 156 0.04 -13.85 -8.97
C VAL A 156 1.44 -13.26 -8.68
N PRO A 157 1.60 -12.22 -7.82
CA PRO A 157 0.89 -11.99 -6.57
C PRO A 157 -0.37 -11.11 -6.61
N PHE A 158 -0.49 -10.17 -7.56
CA PHE A 158 -1.63 -9.24 -7.60
C PHE A 158 -2.85 -9.79 -8.36
N GLY A 159 -2.61 -10.68 -9.33
CA GLY A 159 -3.65 -11.33 -10.12
C GLY A 159 -4.70 -10.36 -10.68
N ALA A 160 -5.98 -10.68 -10.51
CA ALA A 160 -7.09 -9.83 -10.98
C ALA A 160 -7.67 -8.90 -9.90
N ALA A 161 -7.02 -8.80 -8.72
CA ALA A 161 -7.58 -8.09 -7.57
C ALA A 161 -7.59 -6.56 -7.71
N LEU A 162 -6.79 -6.01 -8.61
CA LEU A 162 -6.59 -4.56 -8.77
C LEU A 162 -7.36 -3.94 -9.94
N VAL A 163 -8.30 -4.68 -10.54
CA VAL A 163 -9.16 -4.18 -11.62
C VAL A 163 -10.63 -4.21 -11.20
N TYR A 164 -11.44 -3.32 -11.79
CA TYR A 164 -12.89 -3.31 -11.58
C TYR A 164 -13.64 -3.27 -12.91
N ASN A 165 -14.91 -3.71 -12.89
CA ASN A 165 -15.76 -3.72 -14.07
C ASN A 165 -16.06 -2.28 -14.55
N GLY A 166 -15.90 -2.02 -15.84
CA GLY A 166 -16.02 -0.69 -16.46
C GLY A 166 -14.74 0.14 -16.43
N GLN A 167 -13.63 -0.39 -15.92
CA GLN A 167 -12.33 0.31 -15.94
C GLN A 167 -11.71 0.26 -17.34
N THR A 168 -11.27 1.42 -17.86
CA THR A 168 -10.39 1.47 -19.04
C THR A 168 -8.95 1.15 -18.62
N ILE A 169 -8.36 0.14 -19.24
CA ILE A 169 -7.00 -0.33 -18.99
C ILE A 169 -6.16 -0.22 -20.26
N GLN A 170 -4.85 -0.04 -20.09
CA GLN A 170 -3.92 0.07 -21.21
C GLN A 170 -2.89 -1.06 -21.16
N VAL A 171 -2.63 -1.71 -22.29
CA VAL A 171 -1.72 -2.84 -22.37
C VAL A 171 -0.36 -2.37 -22.87
N TYR A 172 0.70 -2.67 -22.12
CA TYR A 172 2.09 -2.40 -22.49
C TYR A 172 2.91 -3.67 -22.52
N ASN A 173 4.02 -3.68 -23.25
CA ASN A 173 5.03 -4.72 -23.06
C ASN A 173 5.66 -4.68 -21.66
N ALA A 174 6.28 -5.78 -21.23
CA ALA A 174 6.91 -5.90 -19.90
C ALA A 174 7.89 -4.76 -19.56
N ALA A 175 8.54 -4.18 -20.57
CA ALA A 175 9.50 -3.07 -20.43
C ALA A 175 8.85 -1.67 -20.44
N LEU A 176 7.52 -1.57 -20.55
CA LEU A 176 6.76 -0.31 -20.67
C LEU A 176 7.16 0.59 -21.86
N ALA A 177 7.86 0.02 -22.86
CA ALA A 177 8.39 0.74 -24.02
C ALA A 177 7.43 0.75 -25.22
N THR A 178 6.53 -0.24 -25.30
CA THR A 178 5.59 -0.39 -26.42
C THR A 178 4.17 -0.46 -25.91
N ASN A 179 3.35 0.52 -26.31
CA ASN A 179 1.92 0.55 -26.05
C ASN A 179 1.19 -0.35 -27.07
N ARG A 180 0.44 -1.36 -26.60
CA ARG A 180 -0.37 -2.26 -27.44
C ARG A 180 -1.76 -1.69 -27.71
N GLY A 181 -2.23 -0.76 -26.87
CA GLY A 181 -3.54 -0.12 -26.99
C GLY A 181 -4.35 -0.17 -25.69
N THR A 182 -5.58 0.33 -25.75
CA THR A 182 -6.50 0.43 -24.61
C THR A 182 -7.69 -0.52 -24.77
N ALA A 183 -8.23 -1.02 -23.67
CA ALA A 183 -9.44 -1.85 -23.63
C ALA A 183 -10.24 -1.57 -22.35
N ASN A 184 -11.54 -1.86 -22.35
CA ASN A 184 -12.38 -1.70 -21.17
C ASN A 184 -12.64 -3.06 -20.52
N VAL A 185 -12.48 -3.15 -19.21
CA VAL A 185 -12.78 -4.34 -18.42
C VAL A 185 -14.28 -4.54 -18.36
N THR A 186 -14.77 -5.71 -18.78
CA THR A 186 -16.19 -6.10 -18.76
C THR A 186 -16.51 -7.11 -17.67
N ASN A 187 -15.49 -7.80 -17.14
CA ASN A 187 -15.60 -8.69 -16.00
C ASN A 187 -14.22 -8.94 -15.37
N PHE A 188 -14.17 -9.25 -14.07
CA PHE A 188 -12.94 -9.64 -13.38
C PHE A 188 -13.24 -10.68 -12.30
N ASP A 189 -12.37 -11.67 -12.15
CA ASP A 189 -12.48 -12.72 -11.14
C ASP A 189 -11.15 -12.81 -10.36
N PRO A 190 -11.07 -12.23 -9.16
CA PRO A 190 -9.88 -12.31 -8.32
C PRO A 190 -9.88 -13.50 -7.36
N VAL A 191 -10.95 -14.31 -7.34
CA VAL A 191 -11.18 -15.34 -6.30
C VAL A 191 -10.85 -16.74 -6.82
N SER A 192 -11.15 -17.04 -8.07
CA SER A 192 -10.87 -18.35 -8.66
C SER A 192 -9.37 -18.60 -8.82
N ALA A 193 -8.97 -19.88 -8.81
CA ALA A 193 -7.57 -20.30 -8.94
C ALA A 193 -6.88 -19.79 -10.24
N THR A 194 -7.67 -19.50 -11.28
CA THR A 194 -7.19 -19.00 -12.58
C THR A 194 -7.25 -17.48 -12.75
N GLN A 195 -7.63 -16.71 -11.72
CA GLN A 195 -7.73 -15.25 -11.66
C GLN A 195 -7.72 -14.49 -13.01
N THR A 196 -8.89 -14.14 -13.53
CA THR A 196 -9.06 -13.65 -14.91
C THR A 196 -9.61 -12.23 -15.00
N VAL A 197 -9.28 -11.56 -16.10
CA VAL A 197 -9.82 -10.25 -16.50
C VAL A 197 -10.35 -10.35 -17.91
N THR A 198 -11.63 -10.07 -18.11
CA THR A 198 -12.26 -10.04 -19.44
C THR A 198 -12.38 -8.59 -19.90
N VAL A 199 -12.00 -8.33 -21.16
CA VAL A 199 -12.11 -7.02 -21.80
C VAL A 199 -13.14 -7.02 -22.93
N ASP A 200 -13.56 -5.83 -23.37
CA ASP A 200 -14.45 -5.63 -24.52
C ASP A 200 -13.78 -6.01 -25.85
N ALA A 201 -12.52 -5.59 -26.04
CA ALA A 201 -11.70 -5.93 -27.19
C ALA A 201 -10.23 -5.97 -26.78
N ALA A 202 -9.59 -7.15 -26.86
CA ALA A 202 -8.17 -7.26 -26.60
C ALA A 202 -7.35 -6.48 -27.65
N PRO A 203 -6.43 -5.58 -27.24
CA PRO A 203 -5.60 -4.85 -28.19
C PRO A 203 -4.71 -5.78 -29.02
N GLY A 204 -4.56 -5.47 -30.31
CA GLY A 204 -3.78 -6.30 -31.24
C GLY A 204 -2.32 -6.46 -30.83
N GLY A 205 -1.81 -7.70 -30.84
CA GLY A 205 -0.43 -8.01 -30.49
C GLY A 205 -0.15 -8.09 -28.98
N THR A 206 -1.20 -8.16 -28.15
CA THR A 206 -1.09 -8.50 -26.72
C THR A 206 -0.57 -9.94 -26.58
N ILE A 207 0.48 -10.12 -25.79
CA ILE A 207 1.12 -11.43 -25.55
C ILE A 207 1.22 -11.72 -24.05
N ALA A 208 1.53 -12.97 -23.70
CA ALA A 208 1.95 -13.30 -22.33
C ALA A 208 3.18 -12.45 -21.95
N THR A 209 3.29 -12.08 -20.67
CA THR A 209 4.26 -11.14 -20.06
C THR A 209 3.96 -9.65 -20.25
N ASP A 210 3.01 -9.27 -21.09
CA ASP A 210 2.55 -7.87 -21.18
C ASP A 210 1.90 -7.43 -19.85
N VAL A 211 1.99 -6.15 -19.55
CA VAL A 211 1.52 -5.55 -18.30
C VAL A 211 0.33 -4.64 -18.56
N LEU A 212 -0.65 -4.72 -17.67
CA LEU A 212 -1.79 -3.81 -17.63
C LEU A 212 -1.38 -2.57 -16.84
N VAL A 213 -1.58 -1.39 -17.43
CA VAL A 213 -1.16 -0.12 -16.89
C VAL A 213 -2.36 0.83 -16.81
N ALA A 214 -2.49 1.51 -15.67
CA ALA A 214 -3.52 2.50 -15.36
C ALA A 214 -3.12 3.93 -15.75
N THR A 215 -1.91 4.17 -16.27
CA THR A 215 -1.34 5.34 -17.00
C THR A 215 0.21 5.40 -16.83
N SER A 216 0.93 5.94 -17.82
CA SER A 216 2.35 5.73 -18.18
C SER A 216 3.46 5.93 -17.13
N GLY A 217 4.61 5.25 -17.36
CA GLY A 217 5.83 5.14 -16.52
C GLY A 217 6.67 6.41 -16.30
N THR A 218 6.03 7.54 -16.09
CA THR A 218 6.64 8.77 -15.56
C THR A 218 6.64 8.73 -14.02
N TRP A 219 7.57 9.44 -13.38
CA TRP A 219 7.48 9.73 -11.94
C TRP A 219 7.08 11.19 -11.77
N LEU A 220 5.86 11.43 -11.32
CA LEU A 220 5.32 12.78 -11.07
C LEU A 220 5.48 13.73 -12.28
N GLY A 221 5.29 13.19 -13.50
CA GLY A 221 5.44 13.91 -14.76
C GLY A 221 6.86 13.91 -15.36
N LEU A 222 7.86 13.40 -14.64
CA LEU A 222 9.25 13.31 -15.10
C LEU A 222 9.57 11.94 -15.71
N ASN A 223 10.27 11.95 -16.83
CA ASN A 223 10.68 10.71 -17.50
C ASN A 223 11.90 10.10 -16.79
N ARG A 224 11.73 8.89 -16.25
CA ARG A 224 12.81 8.15 -15.57
C ARG A 224 13.94 7.74 -16.53
N ALA A 225 13.69 7.63 -17.84
CA ALA A 225 14.73 7.31 -18.81
C ALA A 225 15.71 8.47 -19.04
N THR A 226 15.21 9.71 -18.97
CA THR A 226 16.02 10.92 -19.20
C THR A 226 16.95 11.22 -18.02
N PHE A 227 16.57 10.82 -16.80
CA PHE A 227 17.34 11.04 -15.57
C PHE A 227 17.63 9.72 -14.82
N ALA A 228 17.93 8.65 -15.57
CA ALA A 228 17.98 7.28 -15.08
C ALA A 228 18.80 7.05 -13.79
N PRO A 229 20.03 7.55 -13.58
CA PRO A 229 20.75 7.31 -12.33
C PRO A 229 20.25 8.18 -11.15
N LEU A 230 19.45 9.21 -11.40
CA LEU A 230 19.04 10.21 -10.41
C LEU A 230 17.60 9.97 -9.91
N LEU A 231 16.73 9.47 -10.78
CA LEU A 231 15.31 9.19 -10.49
C LEU A 231 14.98 7.70 -10.38
N THR A 232 15.99 6.82 -10.40
CA THR A 232 15.81 5.39 -10.13
C THR A 232 16.28 5.03 -8.74
N THR A 233 15.50 4.18 -8.07
CA THR A 233 15.85 3.67 -6.75
C THR A 233 16.95 2.61 -6.91
N PRO A 234 18.08 2.73 -6.19
CA PRO A 234 19.10 1.68 -6.20
C PRO A 234 18.52 0.36 -5.69
N SER A 235 18.66 -0.71 -6.47
CA SER A 235 18.08 -2.01 -6.15
C SER A 235 19.12 -3.13 -6.19
N VAL A 236 18.88 -4.22 -5.46
CA VAL A 236 19.67 -5.45 -5.51
C VAL A 236 18.71 -6.60 -5.82
N ASN A 237 18.88 -7.21 -6.99
CA ASN A 237 18.14 -8.41 -7.35
C ASN A 237 18.87 -9.63 -6.77
N ALA A 238 18.17 -10.43 -5.97
CA ALA A 238 18.70 -11.69 -5.44
C ALA A 238 18.63 -12.84 -6.46
N GLY A 239 18.03 -12.65 -7.64
CA GLY A 239 17.97 -13.66 -8.70
C GLY A 239 17.16 -14.90 -8.31
N SER A 240 16.09 -14.71 -7.53
CA SER A 240 15.30 -15.78 -6.92
C SER A 240 16.07 -16.65 -5.91
N ALA A 241 17.26 -16.21 -5.47
CA ALA A 241 17.99 -16.85 -4.37
C ALA A 241 17.43 -16.41 -3.00
N ALA A 242 17.71 -17.22 -1.97
CA ALA A 242 17.35 -16.89 -0.60
C ALA A 242 17.99 -15.56 -0.15
N LEU A 243 17.28 -14.84 0.72
CA LEU A 243 17.81 -13.65 1.37
C LEU A 243 19.09 -14.01 2.13
N THR A 244 20.15 -13.21 1.95
CA THR A 244 21.36 -13.33 2.76
C THR A 244 21.77 -11.98 3.34
N PRO A 245 22.53 -11.94 4.45
CA PRO A 245 23.09 -10.69 4.96
C PRO A 245 23.94 -9.94 3.93
N GLY A 246 24.55 -10.66 2.97
CA GLY A 246 25.29 -10.07 1.86
C GLY A 246 24.43 -9.20 0.95
N ASN A 247 23.19 -9.61 0.66
CA ASN A 247 22.25 -8.82 -0.16
C ASN A 247 21.92 -7.48 0.52
N VAL A 248 21.68 -7.50 1.83
CA VAL A 248 21.40 -6.29 2.63
C VAL A 248 22.60 -5.33 2.61
N ARG A 249 23.81 -5.85 2.78
CA ARG A 249 25.04 -5.05 2.74
C ARG A 249 25.25 -4.41 1.37
N LEU A 250 24.98 -5.15 0.29
CA LEU A 250 25.05 -4.63 -1.08
C LEU A 250 24.02 -3.51 -1.31
N ALA A 251 22.79 -3.65 -0.80
CA ALA A 251 21.76 -2.63 -0.92
C ALA A 251 22.18 -1.32 -0.24
N ILE A 252 22.64 -1.39 1.01
CA ILE A 252 23.14 -0.22 1.75
C ILE A 252 24.35 0.41 1.05
N ASN A 253 25.26 -0.40 0.51
CA ASN A 253 26.40 0.11 -0.24
C ASN A 253 25.99 0.84 -1.53
N LYS A 254 24.94 0.38 -2.22
CA LYS A 254 24.39 1.09 -3.39
C LYS A 254 23.74 2.41 -2.99
N VAL A 255 23.03 2.46 -1.86
CA VAL A 255 22.49 3.72 -1.30
C VAL A 255 23.62 4.69 -0.99
N ARG A 256 24.69 4.24 -0.33
CA ARG A 256 25.87 5.07 -0.04
C ARG A 256 26.55 5.61 -1.29
N LYS A 257 26.59 4.82 -2.37
CA LYS A 257 27.13 5.26 -3.67
C LYS A 257 26.25 6.31 -4.34
N ALA A 258 24.93 6.27 -4.13
CA ALA A 258 24.00 7.19 -4.74
C ALA A 258 23.85 8.51 -3.96
N LEU A 259 23.78 8.45 -2.63
CA LEU A 259 23.42 9.59 -1.76
C LEU A 259 24.55 10.04 -0.83
N GLY A 260 25.68 9.32 -0.80
CA GLY A 260 26.76 9.56 0.15
C GLY A 260 26.63 8.75 1.45
N VAL A 261 27.68 8.76 2.28
CA VAL A 261 27.81 7.88 3.45
C VAL A 261 26.85 8.22 4.60
N ASP A 262 26.45 9.48 4.74
CA ASP A 262 25.65 9.98 5.87
C ASP A 262 24.14 9.73 5.71
N ALA A 263 23.68 9.41 4.51
CA ALA A 263 22.26 9.23 4.19
C ALA A 263 21.62 7.96 4.80
N VAL A 264 22.41 7.06 5.40
CA VAL A 264 21.93 5.75 5.88
C VAL A 264 21.22 5.82 7.24
N GLY A 265 21.54 6.82 8.08
CA GLY A 265 21.07 6.87 9.47
C GLY A 265 19.56 7.07 9.68
N LYS A 266 18.83 7.47 8.63
CA LYS A 266 17.38 7.73 8.69
C LYS A 266 16.52 6.63 8.07
N LEU A 267 17.15 5.60 7.51
CA LEU A 267 16.44 4.54 6.79
C LEU A 267 15.69 3.62 7.75
N ILE A 268 14.54 3.14 7.27
CA ILE A 268 13.72 2.12 7.91
C ILE A 268 13.61 0.95 6.94
N ALA A 269 13.76 -0.28 7.44
CA ALA A 269 13.53 -1.48 6.63
C ALA A 269 12.04 -1.83 6.69
N TYR A 270 11.33 -1.60 5.58
CA TYR A 270 9.91 -1.87 5.44
C TYR A 270 9.69 -3.16 4.64
N MET A 271 8.93 -4.11 5.20
CA MET A 271 8.78 -5.45 4.60
C MET A 271 7.47 -6.15 5.01
N ASN A 272 7.13 -7.24 4.30
CA ASN A 272 6.05 -8.15 4.70
C ASN A 272 6.53 -9.12 5.80
N VAL A 273 5.59 -9.73 6.52
CA VAL A 273 5.78 -10.80 7.50
C VAL A 273 6.61 -11.96 6.92
N GLU A 274 6.44 -12.30 5.64
CA GLU A 274 7.21 -13.39 5.01
C GLU A 274 8.71 -13.08 4.90
N GLN A 275 9.06 -11.83 4.58
CA GLN A 275 10.45 -11.39 4.51
C GLN A 275 11.05 -11.22 5.91
N GLU A 276 10.23 -10.83 6.89
CA GLU A 276 10.63 -10.82 8.30
C GLU A 276 10.97 -12.24 8.77
N HIS A 277 10.09 -13.22 8.51
CA HIS A 277 10.35 -14.62 8.85
C HIS A 277 11.60 -15.17 8.15
N ALA A 278 11.79 -14.86 6.86
CA ALA A 278 13.01 -15.24 6.13
C ALA A 278 14.28 -14.65 6.78
N TRP A 279 14.21 -13.41 7.26
CA TRP A 279 15.31 -12.77 7.97
C TRP A 279 15.56 -13.40 9.35
N GLU A 280 14.51 -13.76 10.07
CA GLU A 280 14.64 -14.43 11.37
C GLU A 280 15.26 -15.82 11.27
N ASN A 281 14.89 -16.59 10.24
CA ASN A 281 15.44 -17.92 10.03
C ASN A 281 16.97 -17.91 9.83
N LEU A 282 17.50 -16.84 9.21
CA LEU A 282 18.95 -16.62 9.12
C LEU A 282 19.58 -16.37 10.48
N GLY A 283 18.89 -15.67 11.39
CA GLY A 283 19.33 -15.44 12.76
C GLY A 283 19.37 -16.73 13.59
N ILE A 284 18.38 -17.61 13.43
CA ILE A 284 18.30 -18.90 14.12
C ILE A 284 19.45 -19.82 13.70
N THR A 285 19.75 -19.88 12.39
CA THR A 285 20.82 -20.73 11.82
C THR A 285 22.20 -20.41 12.42
N VAL A 286 22.43 -19.18 12.86
CA VAL A 286 23.74 -18.69 13.36
C VAL A 286 23.91 -18.89 14.87
N SER A 287 22.88 -19.32 15.60
CA SER A 287 22.95 -19.44 17.07
C SER A 287 23.46 -20.81 17.54
N GLU A 288 24.63 -20.84 18.17
CA GLU A 288 25.04 -21.94 19.04
C GLU A 288 24.52 -21.65 20.46
N VAL A 289 23.56 -22.44 20.94
CA VAL A 289 23.02 -22.30 22.29
C VAL A 289 23.67 -23.33 23.21
N ILE A 290 24.73 -22.93 23.91
CA ILE A 290 25.36 -23.76 24.94
C ILE A 290 24.46 -23.73 26.18
N LYS A 291 23.70 -24.81 26.41
CA LYS A 291 22.91 -25.00 27.63
C LYS A 291 23.77 -25.62 28.72
N GLU A 292 24.23 -24.81 29.68
CA GLU A 292 24.79 -25.36 30.93
C GLU A 292 23.64 -25.76 31.86
N GLY A 293 23.64 -27.02 32.30
CA GLY A 293 22.46 -27.67 32.89
C GLY A 293 22.10 -27.22 34.31
N GLY A 294 20.80 -27.30 34.62
CA GLY A 294 20.27 -27.54 35.98
C GLY A 294 19.09 -26.66 36.40
N GLY A 295 17.85 -27.09 36.12
CA GLY A 295 16.65 -26.54 36.80
C GLY A 295 15.35 -26.61 35.99
N GLY A 296 14.33 -27.29 36.54
CA GLY A 296 13.10 -27.73 35.87
C GLY A 296 12.10 -26.69 35.35
N ARG A 297 12.49 -25.43 35.14
CA ARG A 297 11.76 -24.40 34.35
C ARG A 297 12.71 -23.40 33.65
N ALA A 298 14.02 -23.62 33.71
CA ALA A 298 15.06 -22.75 33.11
C ALA A 298 15.53 -23.26 31.72
N ASN A 299 14.85 -24.27 31.18
CA ASN A 299 15.22 -24.98 29.95
C ASN A 299 14.30 -24.70 28.77
N ASP A 300 13.28 -23.84 28.94
CA ASP A 300 12.39 -23.42 27.87
C ASP A 300 13.17 -22.48 26.95
N LEU A 301 13.81 -23.08 25.95
CA LEU A 301 14.56 -22.35 24.92
C LEU A 301 13.57 -21.76 23.92
N ASP A 302 13.36 -20.45 24.00
CA ASP A 302 12.67 -19.71 22.95
C ASP A 302 13.70 -19.29 21.89
N LEU A 303 13.63 -19.95 20.74
CA LEU A 303 14.48 -19.66 19.58
C LEU A 303 13.98 -18.45 18.77
N LEU A 304 12.79 -17.94 19.09
CA LEU A 304 12.22 -16.79 18.41
C LEU A 304 12.55 -15.51 19.19
N PHE A 305 13.16 -14.54 18.50
CA PHE A 305 13.56 -13.29 19.13
C PHE A 305 12.34 -12.40 19.38
N THR A 306 11.88 -12.35 20.64
CA THR A 306 10.80 -11.45 21.06
C THR A 306 11.36 -10.04 21.36
N GLY A 307 11.54 -9.19 20.34
CA GLY A 307 12.11 -7.85 20.53
C GLY A 307 12.06 -6.95 19.29
N LYS A 308 12.59 -5.72 19.39
CA LYS A 308 12.72 -4.82 18.25
C LYS A 308 13.75 -5.38 17.26
N LYS A 309 13.27 -6.02 16.19
CA LYS A 309 14.11 -6.60 15.16
C LYS A 309 14.78 -5.49 14.34
N THR A 310 16.03 -5.72 13.98
CA THR A 310 16.81 -4.78 13.17
C THR A 310 17.45 -5.51 11.99
N MET A 311 17.61 -4.79 10.89
CA MET A 311 18.30 -5.26 9.69
C MET A 311 19.48 -4.33 9.44
N ALA A 312 20.70 -4.84 9.61
CA ALA A 312 21.94 -4.06 9.50
C ALA A 312 21.96 -2.76 10.35
N GLY A 313 21.36 -2.80 11.54
CA GLY A 313 21.24 -1.66 12.46
C GLY A 313 20.06 -0.72 12.18
N LEU A 314 19.29 -0.96 11.11
CA LEU A 314 18.07 -0.22 10.79
C LEU A 314 16.86 -0.86 11.46
N PRO A 315 15.90 -0.07 11.98
CA PRO A 315 14.68 -0.62 12.56
C PRO A 315 13.81 -1.28 11.48
N ILE A 316 13.29 -2.47 11.77
CA ILE A 316 12.34 -3.18 10.91
C ILE A 316 10.91 -2.70 11.21
N LYS A 317 10.14 -2.45 10.15
CA LYS A 317 8.71 -2.18 10.18
C LYS A 317 8.01 -3.16 9.26
N VAL A 318 7.04 -3.87 9.81
CA VAL A 318 6.32 -4.93 9.11
C VAL A 318 4.92 -4.45 8.81
N SER A 319 4.46 -4.74 7.59
CA SER A 319 3.08 -4.49 7.16
C SER A 319 2.58 -5.66 6.33
N ILE A 320 1.34 -6.07 6.56
CA ILE A 320 0.70 -7.18 5.86
C ILE A 320 0.49 -6.84 4.38
N HIS A 321 0.29 -5.55 4.07
CA HIS A 321 0.07 -5.07 2.71
C HIS A 321 1.36 -4.89 1.89
N ALA A 322 2.53 -4.97 2.52
CA ALA A 322 3.81 -4.87 1.81
C ALA A 322 4.02 -6.03 0.84
N ASP A 323 4.83 -5.84 -0.20
CA ASP A 323 5.17 -6.91 -1.14
C ASP A 323 5.94 -8.03 -0.43
N GLN A 324 5.47 -9.28 -0.59
CA GLN A 324 6.07 -10.47 0.02
C GLN A 324 7.45 -10.80 -0.51
N THR A 325 7.86 -10.24 -1.65
CA THR A 325 9.13 -10.57 -2.33
C THR A 325 10.18 -9.46 -2.21
N ARG A 326 9.83 -8.34 -1.59
CA ARG A 326 10.66 -7.13 -1.57
C ARG A 326 10.87 -6.60 -0.16
N ILE A 327 12.04 -6.00 0.05
CA ILE A 327 12.36 -5.23 1.24
C ILE A 327 12.71 -3.82 0.77
N ASP A 328 11.99 -2.84 1.29
CA ASP A 328 12.16 -1.43 0.93
C ASP A 328 12.90 -0.69 2.04
N PHE A 329 14.05 -0.10 1.72
CA PHE A 329 14.75 0.82 2.63
C PHE A 329 14.27 2.24 2.36
N ILE A 330 13.44 2.76 3.25
CA ILE A 330 12.76 4.04 3.05
C ILE A 330 13.25 5.09 4.04
N ASP A 331 13.44 6.32 3.57
CA ASP A 331 13.59 7.50 4.41
C ASP A 331 12.29 8.31 4.35
N LEU A 332 11.55 8.30 5.45
CA LEU A 332 10.26 8.99 5.56
C LEU A 332 10.40 10.51 5.77
N SER A 333 11.62 11.04 5.95
CA SER A 333 11.81 12.49 6.15
C SER A 333 11.61 13.34 4.88
N HIS A 334 11.52 12.69 3.73
CA HIS A 334 11.23 13.33 2.44
C HIS A 334 9.83 13.00 1.90
N TRP A 335 8.99 12.37 2.72
CA TRP A 335 7.64 11.96 2.33
C TRP A 335 6.62 12.98 2.83
N GLY A 336 5.73 13.39 1.94
CA GLY A 336 4.61 14.28 2.25
C GLY A 336 3.37 13.89 1.46
N ARG A 337 2.23 14.46 1.84
CA ARG A 337 0.97 14.28 1.10
C ARG A 337 0.35 15.62 0.73
N ALA A 338 -0.13 15.71 -0.50
CA ALA A 338 -0.92 16.83 -0.98
C ALA A 338 -2.42 16.47 -0.89
N VAL A 339 -3.19 17.27 -0.16
CA VAL A 339 -4.61 16.97 0.09
C VAL A 339 -5.45 18.23 -0.09
N THR A 340 -6.60 18.11 -0.77
CA THR A 340 -7.59 19.21 -0.90
C THR A 340 -8.51 19.29 0.31
N LYS A 341 -8.96 18.14 0.81
CA LYS A 341 -9.71 17.99 2.04
C LYS A 341 -9.19 16.78 2.79
N ASP A 342 -8.84 16.98 4.07
CA ASP A 342 -8.32 15.91 4.90
C ASP A 342 -9.26 14.71 4.99
N ILE A 343 -8.68 13.55 5.31
CA ILE A 343 -9.43 12.31 5.52
C ILE A 343 -10.39 12.54 6.67
N GLY A 344 -11.67 12.55 6.37
CA GLY A 344 -12.73 12.84 7.32
C GLY A 344 -14.08 12.56 6.72
N TYR A 345 -15.11 12.82 7.51
CA TYR A 345 -16.48 12.70 7.03
C TYR A 345 -16.76 13.75 5.95
N PHE A 346 -17.53 13.35 4.94
CA PHE A 346 -18.16 14.31 4.07
C PHE A 346 -19.27 15.00 4.88
N GLU A 347 -19.16 16.31 4.99
CA GLU A 347 -20.14 17.17 5.67
C GLU A 347 -20.84 17.97 4.58
N ASP A 348 -22.17 18.06 4.63
CA ASP A 348 -22.86 19.09 3.85
C ASP A 348 -22.51 20.49 4.38
N GLY A 349 -22.92 21.53 3.65
CA GLY A 349 -22.74 22.93 4.10
C GLY A 349 -23.41 23.26 5.44
N GLU A 350 -24.16 22.33 6.03
CA GLU A 350 -24.85 22.43 7.33
C GLU A 350 -24.24 21.51 8.41
N GLY A 351 -23.14 20.81 8.12
CA GLY A 351 -22.43 19.94 9.07
C GLY A 351 -23.05 18.54 9.26
N LYS A 352 -23.97 18.10 8.40
CA LYS A 352 -24.52 16.73 8.45
C LYS A 352 -23.61 15.77 7.69
N THR A 353 -23.35 14.61 8.31
CA THR A 353 -22.49 13.54 7.77
C THR A 353 -23.28 12.30 7.33
N VAL A 354 -24.58 12.28 7.60
CA VAL A 354 -25.50 11.18 7.24
C VAL A 354 -26.52 11.72 6.25
N PHE A 355 -26.56 11.12 5.07
CA PHE A 355 -27.40 11.56 3.97
C PHE A 355 -28.63 10.67 3.85
N PRO A 356 -29.85 11.23 3.84
CA PRO A 356 -31.03 10.46 3.51
C PRO A 356 -30.94 10.01 2.04
N ILE A 357 -31.37 8.79 1.77
CA ILE A 357 -31.55 8.34 0.39
C ILE A 357 -32.77 9.07 -0.16
N TYR A 358 -32.68 9.59 -1.38
CA TYR A 358 -33.83 10.17 -2.08
C TYR A 358 -34.38 9.15 -3.06
N GLY A 359 -35.68 8.87 -2.96
CA GLY A 359 -36.38 8.01 -3.90
C GLY A 359 -36.59 8.71 -5.25
N ALA A 360 -37.01 7.94 -6.27
CA ALA A 360 -37.29 8.47 -7.62
C ALA A 360 -38.36 9.60 -7.64
N SER A 361 -39.15 9.74 -6.58
CA SER A 361 -40.13 10.81 -6.40
C SER A 361 -39.54 12.13 -5.86
N GLY A 362 -38.25 12.18 -5.55
CA GLY A 362 -37.62 13.30 -4.84
C GLY A 362 -37.93 13.34 -3.34
N GLY A 363 -38.73 12.41 -2.82
CA GLY A 363 -38.96 12.22 -1.39
C GLY A 363 -37.83 11.47 -0.71
N ILE A 364 -37.71 11.60 0.62
CA ILE A 364 -36.79 10.78 1.41
C ILE A 364 -37.25 9.32 1.31
N ALA A 365 -36.40 8.47 0.76
CA ALA A 365 -36.61 7.03 0.73
C ALA A 365 -36.53 6.50 2.16
N ALA A 366 -37.53 5.69 2.52
CA ALA A 366 -37.47 4.85 3.71
C ALA A 366 -36.54 3.66 3.44
N ALA A 367 -35.27 3.96 3.17
CA ALA A 367 -34.20 3.00 3.39
C ALA A 367 -33.98 2.98 4.90
#